data_AF-A0A841HNH3-F1
#
_entry.id   AF-A0A841HNH3-F1
#
_cell.length_a   1.000
_cell.length_b   1.000
_cell.length_c   1.000
_cell.angle_alpha   90.00
_cell.angle_beta   90.00
_cell.angle_gamma   90.00
#
_symmetry.space_group_name_H-M   'P 1'
#
loop_
_entity.id
_entity.type
_entity.pdbx_description
1 polymer ?
#
loop_
_entity_poly.entity_id
_entity_poly.type
_entity_poly.pdbx_seq_one_letter_code
_entity_poly.pdbx_strand_id
1 'polypeptide(L)'
;MITRNESIGMEALGAPRDAAGATKVRAIIWGTLVAGTLDICAAILTWLMRDVAPPRVLQGVAAGLLGRDSFSGGAPTAALGLFLHFSIMSVIVTLFVLAASRSARLIPSRLLPAIVVGLAYGITVYLVMTYVVVPLSAAVGRPPTLAQFVQGVIVHMLCVGVPIALITRRVLRQDA
;
A
#
# COMPACT_ATOMS: atom_id res chain seq x y z
N MET A 1 -46.87 26.02 30.87
CA MET A 1 -46.41 26.51 29.55
C MET A 1 -44.93 26.84 29.68
N ILE A 2 -44.12 26.51 28.67
CA ILE A 2 -42.70 26.87 28.46
C ILE A 2 -41.65 25.78 28.84
N THR A 3 -41.11 25.21 27.75
CA THR A 3 -39.76 24.65 27.48
C THR A 3 -39.27 23.39 28.18
N ARG A 4 -39.56 22.24 27.57
CA ARG A 4 -38.69 21.04 27.66
C ARG A 4 -38.68 20.30 26.32
N ASN A 5 -38.38 21.00 25.22
CA ASN A 5 -38.34 20.38 23.89
C ASN A 5 -37.37 21.06 22.93
N GLU A 6 -36.19 21.47 23.40
CA GLU A 6 -35.11 21.99 22.52
C GLU A 6 -33.79 21.22 22.66
N SER A 7 -33.65 20.34 23.66
CA SER A 7 -32.40 19.60 23.87
C SER A 7 -32.29 18.30 23.05
N ILE A 8 -33.31 17.91 22.29
CA ILE A 8 -33.34 16.65 21.52
C ILE A 8 -32.84 16.87 20.07
N GLY A 9 -32.63 18.14 19.66
CA GLY A 9 -32.26 18.49 18.28
C GLY A 9 -30.75 18.52 17.95
N MET A 10 -29.85 18.41 18.92
CA MET A 10 -28.41 18.65 18.69
C MET A 10 -27.50 17.42 18.72
N GLU A 11 -28.00 16.24 19.11
CA GLU A 11 -27.21 14.99 19.05
C GLU A 11 -27.34 14.26 17.69
N ALA A 12 -28.19 14.75 16.78
CA ALA A 12 -28.42 14.17 15.46
C ALA A 12 -27.64 14.84 14.31
N LEU A 13 -26.59 15.64 14.62
CA LEU A 13 -25.62 16.03 13.60
C LEU A 13 -24.60 14.90 13.45
N GLY A 14 -24.88 14.00 12.50
CA GLY A 14 -23.94 12.96 12.10
C GLY A 14 -22.56 13.57 11.85
N ALA A 15 -21.52 12.88 12.33
CA ALA A 15 -20.13 13.30 12.14
C ALA A 15 -19.94 13.84 10.71
N PRO A 16 -19.43 15.07 10.56
CA PRO A 16 -19.49 15.74 9.28
C PRO A 16 -18.68 14.92 8.26
N ARG A 17 -19.21 14.79 7.03
CA ARG A 17 -18.63 13.93 5.98
C ARG A 17 -17.17 14.26 5.67
N ASP A 18 -16.74 15.46 5.99
CA ASP A 18 -15.37 15.98 5.92
C ASP A 18 -14.42 15.25 6.88
N ALA A 19 -14.83 14.93 8.11
CA ALA A 19 -14.03 14.22 9.10
C ALA A 19 -13.74 12.79 8.65
N ALA A 20 -14.77 12.06 8.20
CA ALA A 20 -14.61 10.71 7.66
C ALA A 20 -13.74 10.68 6.38
N GLY A 21 -13.80 11.73 5.57
CA GLY A 21 -12.92 11.93 4.41
C GLY A 21 -11.46 12.14 4.84
N ALA A 22 -11.24 13.03 5.80
CA ALA A 22 -9.91 13.35 6.35
C ALA A 22 -9.24 12.11 6.97
N THR A 23 -9.98 11.27 7.69
CA THR A 23 -9.47 10.00 8.25
C THR A 23 -8.95 9.06 7.15
N LYS A 24 -9.71 8.92 6.05
CA LYS A 24 -9.31 8.06 4.92
C LYS A 24 -8.07 8.60 4.24
N VAL A 25 -8.01 9.91 3.98
CA VAL A 25 -6.83 10.56 3.40
C VAL A 25 -5.61 10.34 4.28
N ARG A 26 -5.75 10.50 5.61
CA ARG A 26 -4.68 10.25 6.57
C ARG A 26 -4.20 8.79 6.55
N ALA A 27 -5.12 7.83 6.46
CA ALA A 27 -4.78 6.41 6.33
C ALA A 27 -4.03 6.12 5.02
N ILE A 28 -4.45 6.74 3.91
CA ILE A 28 -3.80 6.59 2.61
C ILE A 28 -2.38 7.15 2.65
N ILE A 29 -2.18 8.36 3.16
CA ILE A 29 -0.86 9.00 3.24
C ILE A 29 0.08 8.16 4.10
N TRP A 30 -0.30 7.82 5.33
CA TRP A 30 0.56 7.06 6.22
C TRP A 30 0.79 5.62 5.74
N GLY A 31 -0.25 4.97 5.21
CA GLY A 31 -0.12 3.63 4.63
C GLY A 31 0.86 3.63 3.46
N THR A 32 0.76 4.61 2.56
CA THR A 32 1.64 4.76 1.40
C THR A 32 3.08 5.00 1.80
N LEU A 33 3.32 5.94 2.72
CA LEU A 33 4.67 6.27 3.15
C LEU A 33 5.34 5.11 3.87
N VAL A 34 4.64 4.48 4.84
CA VAL A 34 5.22 3.39 5.64
C VAL A 34 5.39 2.13 4.80
N ALA A 35 4.34 1.63 4.15
CA ALA A 35 4.41 0.41 3.35
C ALA A 35 5.33 0.59 2.14
N GLY A 36 5.27 1.75 1.47
CA GLY A 36 6.13 2.07 0.35
C GLY A 36 7.61 2.10 0.73
N THR A 37 7.93 2.69 1.88
CA THR A 37 9.31 2.73 2.40
C THR A 37 9.79 1.34 2.79
N LEU A 38 8.97 0.57 3.51
CA LEU A 38 9.33 -0.80 3.91
C LEU A 38 9.58 -1.69 2.70
N ASP A 39 8.71 -1.61 1.67
CA ASP A 39 8.82 -2.41 0.45
C ASP A 39 10.07 -2.05 -0.37
N ILE A 40 10.34 -0.75 -0.59
CA ILE A 40 11.51 -0.35 -1.36
C ILE A 40 12.82 -0.65 -0.62
N CYS A 41 12.86 -0.50 0.70
CA CYS A 41 14.00 -0.91 1.51
C CYS A 41 14.22 -2.42 1.43
N ALA A 42 13.15 -3.22 1.55
CA ALA A 42 13.24 -4.67 1.41
C ALA A 42 13.75 -5.06 0.01
N ALA A 43 13.25 -4.42 -1.05
CA ALA A 43 13.71 -4.64 -2.41
C ALA A 43 15.20 -4.29 -2.57
N ILE A 44 15.63 -3.12 -2.10
CA ILE A 44 17.03 -2.69 -2.17
C ILE A 44 17.94 -3.67 -1.43
N LEU A 45 17.63 -4.04 -0.18
CA LEU A 45 18.43 -4.97 0.61
C LEU A 45 18.54 -6.34 -0.07
N THR A 46 17.42 -6.82 -0.57
CA THR A 46 17.30 -8.12 -1.25
C THR A 46 18.14 -8.19 -2.53
N TRP A 47 18.19 -7.09 -3.29
CA TRP A 47 18.97 -6.99 -4.51
C TRP A 47 20.44 -6.63 -4.25
N LEU A 48 20.72 -5.91 -3.17
CA LEU A 48 22.09 -5.62 -2.73
C LEU A 48 22.83 -6.90 -2.33
N MET A 49 22.15 -7.87 -1.70
CA MET A 49 22.68 -9.22 -1.44
C MET A 49 22.99 -10.03 -2.71
N ARG A 50 22.60 -9.52 -3.88
CA ARG A 50 22.88 -10.09 -5.21
C ARG A 50 23.75 -9.17 -6.06
N ASP A 51 24.51 -8.28 -5.41
CA ASP A 51 25.44 -7.32 -6.02
C ASP A 51 24.77 -6.33 -7.00
N VAL A 52 23.47 -6.06 -6.83
CA VAL A 52 22.75 -5.07 -7.63
C VAL A 52 22.64 -3.75 -6.86
N ALA A 53 23.19 -2.69 -7.45
CA ALA A 53 23.19 -1.36 -6.84
C ALA A 53 21.76 -0.79 -6.68
N PRO A 54 21.46 -0.04 -5.60
CA PRO A 54 20.13 0.52 -5.34
C PRO A 54 19.51 1.34 -6.49
N PRO A 55 20.25 2.21 -7.21
CA PRO A 55 19.70 2.93 -8.35
C PRO A 55 19.17 2.00 -9.44
N ARG A 56 19.78 0.82 -9.62
CA ARG A 56 19.39 -0.15 -10.63
C ARG A 56 18.09 -0.87 -10.26
N VAL A 57 17.79 -1.03 -8.96
CA VAL A 57 16.49 -1.50 -8.47
C VAL A 57 15.39 -0.49 -8.82
N LEU A 58 15.64 0.79 -8.56
CA LEU A 58 14.69 1.86 -8.89
C LEU A 58 14.48 1.99 -10.41
N GLN A 59 15.55 1.92 -11.19
CA GLN A 59 15.45 1.85 -12.65
C GLN A 59 14.65 0.62 -13.12
N GLY A 60 14.72 -0.49 -12.41
CA GLY A 60 13.88 -1.66 -12.66
C GLY A 60 12.38 -1.35 -12.52
N VAL A 61 11.98 -0.51 -11.57
CA VAL A 61 10.60 -0.01 -11.47
C VAL A 61 10.27 0.92 -12.65
N ALA A 62 11.18 1.84 -12.98
CA ALA A 62 11.01 2.75 -14.13
C ALA A 62 10.94 2.02 -15.48
N ALA A 63 11.52 0.82 -15.58
CA ALA A 63 11.43 -0.03 -16.77
C ALA A 63 9.98 -0.43 -17.08
N GLY A 64 9.08 -0.41 -16.09
CA GLY A 64 7.65 -0.62 -16.34
C GLY A 64 7.04 0.39 -17.31
N LEU A 65 7.61 1.61 -17.39
CA LEU A 65 7.19 2.66 -18.32
C LEU A 65 8.17 2.83 -19.49
N LEU A 66 9.47 2.81 -19.21
CA LEU A 66 10.53 3.13 -20.18
C LEU A 66 11.15 1.91 -20.85
N GLY A 67 10.79 0.70 -20.43
CA GLY A 67 11.45 -0.52 -20.89
C GLY A 67 12.94 -0.54 -20.57
N ARG A 68 13.75 -1.07 -21.50
CA ARG A 68 15.20 -1.23 -21.31
C ARG A 68 15.95 0.09 -21.19
N ASP A 69 15.40 1.18 -21.72
CA ASP A 69 16.03 2.50 -21.71
C ASP A 69 16.11 3.11 -20.30
N SER A 70 15.36 2.56 -19.33
CA SER A 70 15.46 3.01 -17.94
C SER A 70 16.86 2.81 -17.36
N PHE A 71 17.63 1.82 -17.84
CA PHE A 71 18.92 1.47 -17.28
C PHE A 71 20.08 2.35 -17.79
N SER A 72 19.87 3.12 -18.85
CA SER A 72 20.87 4.07 -19.39
C SER A 72 20.67 5.50 -18.90
N GLY A 73 19.49 5.83 -18.36
CA GLY A 73 19.13 7.21 -17.99
C GLY A 73 19.59 7.69 -16.60
N GLY A 74 20.46 6.94 -15.91
CA GLY A 74 21.11 7.37 -14.65
C GLY A 74 20.15 7.81 -13.53
N ALA A 75 20.56 8.82 -12.76
CA ALA A 75 19.82 9.32 -11.60
C ALA A 75 18.37 9.77 -11.90
N PRO A 76 18.07 10.46 -13.02
CA PRO A 76 16.69 10.81 -13.39
C PRO A 76 15.76 9.60 -13.48
N THR A 77 16.20 8.52 -14.13
CA THR A 77 15.39 7.29 -14.24
C THR A 77 15.22 6.56 -12.91
N ALA A 78 16.21 6.61 -12.02
CA ALA A 78 16.07 6.09 -10.66
C ALA A 78 15.05 6.91 -9.84
N ALA A 79 15.07 8.25 -9.94
CA ALA A 79 14.09 9.11 -9.29
C ALA A 79 12.66 8.88 -9.83
N LEU A 80 12.52 8.71 -11.14
CA LEU A 80 11.25 8.31 -11.76
C LEU A 80 10.77 6.96 -11.22
N GLY A 81 11.66 5.98 -11.09
CA GLY A 81 11.33 4.68 -10.51
C GLY A 81 10.81 4.77 -9.08
N LEU A 82 11.45 5.60 -8.25
CA LEU A 82 11.00 5.88 -6.89
C LEU A 82 9.61 6.55 -6.87
N PHE A 83 9.38 7.52 -7.75
CA PHE A 83 8.08 8.18 -7.88
C PHE A 83 6.98 7.20 -8.30
N LEU A 84 7.24 6.37 -9.32
CA LEU A 84 6.32 5.34 -9.78
C LEU A 84 6.02 4.32 -8.69
N HIS A 85 7.04 3.91 -7.93
CA HIS A 85 6.89 3.02 -6.79
C HIS A 85 5.86 3.55 -5.77
N PHE A 86 6.03 4.79 -5.31
CA PHE A 86 5.09 5.39 -4.37
C PHE A 86 3.71 5.68 -4.98
N SER A 87 3.64 5.92 -6.30
CA SER A 87 2.37 6.07 -7.00
C SER A 87 1.58 4.76 -7.03
N ILE A 88 2.24 3.63 -7.35
CA ILE A 88 1.66 2.29 -7.30
C ILE A 88 1.24 1.94 -5.87
N MET A 89 2.11 2.21 -4.89
CA MET A 89 1.81 1.97 -3.48
C MET A 89 0.59 2.78 -3.01
N SER A 90 0.45 4.03 -3.45
CA SER A 90 -0.72 4.86 -3.17
C SER A 90 -2.02 4.23 -3.68
N VAL A 91 -2.01 3.67 -4.90
CA VAL A 91 -3.16 2.94 -5.45
C VAL A 91 -3.47 1.70 -4.60
N ILE A 92 -2.45 0.89 -4.29
CA ILE A 92 -2.61 -0.32 -3.46
C ILE A 92 -3.23 0.01 -2.10
N VAL A 93 -2.73 1.05 -1.43
CA VAL A 93 -3.25 1.48 -0.12
C VAL A 93 -4.67 2.02 -0.26
N THR A 94 -4.94 2.84 -1.27
CA THR A 94 -6.26 3.42 -1.53
C THR A 94 -7.31 2.33 -1.72
N LEU A 95 -7.01 1.31 -2.52
CA LEU A 95 -7.92 0.17 -2.73
C LEU A 95 -8.25 -0.53 -1.41
N PHE A 96 -7.24 -0.77 -0.57
CA PHE A 96 -7.45 -1.38 0.75
C PHE A 96 -8.32 -0.49 1.65
N VAL A 97 -8.00 0.80 1.77
CA VAL A 97 -8.73 1.75 2.63
C VAL A 97 -10.18 1.88 2.18
N LEU A 98 -10.43 1.96 0.86
CA LEU A 98 -11.79 2.03 0.33
C LEU A 98 -12.57 0.75 0.59
N ALA A 99 -11.98 -0.43 0.36
CA ALA A 99 -12.60 -1.71 0.65
C ALA A 99 -12.93 -1.83 2.15
N ALA A 100 -11.96 -1.54 3.00
CA ALA A 100 -12.10 -1.50 4.45
C ALA A 100 -13.22 -0.57 4.93
N SER A 101 -13.34 0.62 4.33
CA SER A 101 -14.37 1.59 4.70
C SER A 101 -15.80 1.17 4.35
N ARG A 102 -15.96 0.18 3.45
CA ARG A 102 -17.27 -0.36 3.05
C ARG A 102 -17.70 -1.59 3.83
N SER A 103 -16.79 -2.24 4.56
CA SER A 103 -17.08 -3.47 5.28
C SER A 103 -16.31 -3.55 6.59
N ALA A 104 -17.03 -3.48 7.71
CA ALA A 104 -16.47 -3.66 9.05
C ALA A 104 -15.80 -5.05 9.25
N ARG A 105 -16.06 -6.02 8.37
CA ARG A 105 -15.39 -7.33 8.40
C ARG A 105 -13.94 -7.28 7.89
N LEU A 106 -13.60 -6.31 7.04
CA LEU A 106 -12.25 -6.16 6.48
C LEU A 106 -11.28 -5.46 7.42
N ILE A 107 -11.78 -4.73 8.41
CA ILE A 107 -10.97 -4.24 9.54
C ILE A 107 -11.61 -4.70 10.84
N PRO A 108 -11.25 -5.93 11.28
CA PRO A 108 -11.70 -6.41 12.57
C PRO A 108 -11.18 -5.53 13.71
N SER A 109 -12.00 -5.36 14.74
CA SER A 109 -11.61 -4.62 15.95
C SER A 109 -10.39 -5.24 16.64
N ARG A 110 -10.23 -6.56 16.54
CA ARG A 110 -9.13 -7.32 17.13
C ARG A 110 -7.85 -7.26 16.26
N LEU A 111 -6.70 -7.28 16.91
CA LEU A 111 -5.39 -7.17 16.24
C LEU A 111 -5.08 -8.38 15.35
N LEU A 112 -5.24 -9.60 15.88
CA LEU A 112 -4.87 -10.83 15.17
C LEU A 112 -5.63 -11.00 13.84
N PRO A 113 -6.96 -10.80 13.78
CA PRO A 113 -7.67 -10.87 12.50
C PRO A 113 -7.25 -9.77 11.51
N ALA A 114 -6.88 -8.57 11.98
CA ALA A 114 -6.36 -7.52 11.11
C ALA A 114 -5.01 -7.89 10.49
N ILE A 115 -4.15 -8.59 11.24
CA ILE A 115 -2.90 -9.16 10.71
C ILE A 115 -3.21 -10.20 9.63
N VAL A 116 -4.15 -11.12 9.87
CA VAL A 116 -4.53 -12.15 8.88
C VAL A 116 -5.04 -11.51 7.57
N VAL A 117 -5.90 -10.48 7.67
CA VAL A 117 -6.34 -9.71 6.49
C VAL A 117 -5.16 -9.05 5.78
N GLY A 118 -4.24 -8.44 6.53
CA GLY A 118 -3.02 -7.87 5.97
C GLY A 118 -2.16 -8.89 5.23
N LEU A 119 -1.93 -10.07 5.83
CA LEU A 119 -1.18 -11.15 5.19
C LEU A 119 -1.84 -11.61 3.88
N ALA A 120 -3.15 -11.87 3.89
CA ALA A 120 -3.89 -12.25 2.69
C ALA A 120 -3.86 -11.15 1.61
N TYR A 121 -3.96 -9.89 2.03
CA TYR A 121 -3.84 -8.75 1.11
C TYR A 121 -2.44 -8.66 0.50
N GLY A 122 -1.38 -8.83 1.29
CA GLY A 122 0.00 -8.85 0.80
C GLY A 122 0.23 -9.94 -0.26
N ILE A 123 -0.28 -11.16 -0.03
CA ILE A 123 -0.24 -12.23 -1.03
C ILE A 123 -0.94 -11.79 -2.32
N THR A 124 -2.13 -11.22 -2.21
CA THR A 124 -2.92 -10.74 -3.36
C THR A 124 -2.15 -9.67 -4.15
N VAL A 125 -1.57 -8.68 -3.45
CA VAL A 125 -0.77 -7.63 -4.09
C VAL A 125 0.43 -8.23 -4.83
N TYR A 126 1.17 -9.15 -4.21
CA TYR A 126 2.30 -9.81 -4.87
C TYR A 126 1.88 -10.51 -6.16
N LEU A 127 0.79 -11.28 -6.11
CA LEU A 127 0.29 -12.02 -7.27
C LEU A 127 -0.16 -11.08 -8.38
N VAL A 128 -0.90 -10.01 -8.06
CA VAL A 128 -1.34 -9.01 -9.05
C VAL A 128 -0.14 -8.29 -9.66
N MET A 129 0.82 -7.86 -8.85
CA MET A 129 2.01 -7.18 -9.36
C MET A 129 2.81 -8.10 -10.29
N THR A 130 3.03 -9.35 -9.87
CA THR A 130 3.89 -10.30 -10.59
C THR A 130 3.25 -10.84 -11.87
N TYR A 131 1.95 -11.13 -11.85
CA TYR A 131 1.27 -11.83 -12.94
C TYR A 131 0.32 -10.97 -13.77
N VAL A 132 0.05 -9.73 -13.35
CA VAL A 132 -0.81 -8.80 -14.10
C VAL A 132 -0.05 -7.52 -14.44
N VAL A 133 0.43 -6.79 -13.43
CA VAL A 133 1.01 -5.46 -13.65
C VAL A 133 2.34 -5.54 -14.40
N VAL A 134 3.29 -6.36 -13.93
CA VAL A 134 4.61 -6.50 -14.58
C VAL A 134 4.48 -7.03 -16.02
N PRO A 135 3.70 -8.09 -16.32
CA PRO A 135 3.53 -8.58 -17.68
C PRO A 135 2.84 -7.60 -18.63
N LEU A 136 1.97 -6.71 -18.12
CA LEU A 136 1.34 -5.66 -18.92
C LEU A 136 2.20 -4.39 -19.05
N SER A 137 3.30 -4.31 -18.32
CA SER A 137 4.23 -3.17 -18.35
C SER A 137 5.28 -3.32 -19.44
N ALA A 138 6.04 -2.25 -19.72
CA ALA A 138 7.20 -2.29 -20.62
C ALA A 138 8.42 -3.02 -20.00
N ALA A 139 8.34 -3.43 -18.73
CA ALA A 139 9.44 -4.11 -18.07
C ALA A 139 9.68 -5.48 -18.72
N VAL A 140 10.95 -5.84 -18.91
CA VAL A 140 11.33 -7.18 -19.36
C VAL A 140 11.20 -8.14 -18.18
N GLY A 141 9.98 -8.58 -17.92
CA GLY A 141 9.67 -9.55 -16.88
C GLY A 141 10.13 -10.96 -17.26
N ARG A 142 10.73 -11.67 -16.31
CA ARG A 142 10.90 -13.13 -16.36
C ARG A 142 10.08 -13.74 -15.23
N PRO A 143 9.57 -14.98 -15.40
CA PRO A 143 8.91 -15.68 -14.31
C PRO A 143 9.87 -15.78 -13.11
N PRO A 144 9.40 -15.53 -11.87
CA PRO A 144 10.24 -15.69 -10.70
C PRO A 144 10.62 -17.16 -10.51
N THR A 145 11.86 -17.40 -10.07
CA THR A 145 12.23 -18.70 -9.50
C THR A 145 11.42 -18.99 -8.25
N LEU A 146 11.33 -20.26 -7.81
CA LEU A 146 10.62 -20.61 -6.57
C LEU A 146 11.12 -19.80 -5.36
N ALA A 147 12.45 -19.62 -5.25
CA ALA A 147 13.03 -18.83 -4.17
C ALA A 147 12.61 -17.35 -4.23
N GLN A 148 12.62 -16.74 -5.42
CA GLN A 148 12.15 -15.35 -5.61
C GLN A 148 10.65 -15.21 -5.36
N PHE A 149 9.86 -16.22 -5.73
CA PHE A 149 8.43 -16.27 -5.48
C PHE A 149 8.14 -16.27 -3.98
N VAL A 150 8.72 -17.22 -3.23
CA VAL A 150 8.53 -17.35 -1.78
C VAL A 150 9.00 -16.08 -1.07
N GLN A 151 10.19 -15.58 -1.42
CA GLN A 151 10.73 -14.35 -0.85
C GLN A 151 9.83 -13.13 -1.16
N GLY A 152 9.35 -13.00 -2.40
CA GLY A 152 8.48 -11.91 -2.82
C GLY A 152 7.15 -11.90 -2.08
N VAL A 153 6.53 -13.08 -1.91
CA VAL A 153 5.31 -13.26 -1.11
C VAL A 153 5.55 -12.85 0.34
N ILE A 154 6.63 -13.32 0.97
CA ILE A 154 6.95 -12.97 2.37
C ILE A 154 7.14 -11.46 2.54
N VAL A 155 7.89 -10.82 1.65
CA VAL A 155 8.11 -9.37 1.69
C VAL A 155 6.77 -8.64 1.56
N HIS A 156 5.90 -9.02 0.62
CA HIS A 156 4.62 -8.33 0.46
C HIS A 156 3.66 -8.59 1.62
N MET A 157 3.70 -9.76 2.25
CA MET A 157 2.93 -10.03 3.46
C MET A 157 3.34 -9.10 4.60
N LEU A 158 4.65 -8.95 4.85
CA LEU A 158 5.19 -8.29 6.04
C LEU A 158 5.46 -6.80 5.86
N CYS A 159 5.89 -6.36 4.68
CA CYS A 159 6.28 -4.98 4.38
C CYS A 159 5.14 -4.18 3.74
N VAL A 160 4.17 -4.85 3.11
CA VAL A 160 3.04 -4.19 2.43
C VAL A 160 1.73 -4.47 3.15
N GLY A 161 1.27 -5.72 3.14
CA GLY A 161 -0.06 -6.10 3.61
C GLY A 161 -0.32 -5.81 5.08
N VAL A 162 0.54 -6.30 5.98
CA VAL A 162 0.39 -6.09 7.43
C VAL A 162 0.46 -4.60 7.82
N PRO A 163 1.46 -3.80 7.39
CA PRO A 163 1.52 -2.37 7.70
C PRO A 163 0.28 -1.62 7.23
N ILE A 164 -0.20 -1.89 6.00
CA ILE A 164 -1.42 -1.27 5.47
C ILE A 164 -2.63 -1.58 6.35
N ALA A 165 -2.82 -2.85 6.72
CA ALA A 165 -3.95 -3.26 7.54
C ALA A 165 -3.90 -2.63 8.95
N LEU A 166 -2.73 -2.58 9.58
CA LEU A 166 -2.55 -2.03 10.92
C LEU A 166 -2.71 -0.50 10.95
N ILE A 167 -2.15 0.21 9.98
CA ILE A 167 -2.28 1.67 9.86
C ILE A 167 -3.74 2.04 9.60
N THR A 168 -4.38 1.37 8.64
CA THR A 168 -5.79 1.64 8.33
C THR A 168 -6.67 1.36 9.53
N ARG A 169 -6.43 0.25 10.25
CA ARG A 169 -7.13 -0.07 11.50
C ARG A 169 -6.93 1.00 12.57
N ARG A 170 -5.69 1.48 12.75
CA ARG A 170 -5.39 2.47 13.79
C ARG A 170 -6.08 3.79 13.47
N VAL A 171 -5.95 4.27 12.25
CA VAL A 171 -6.46 5.57 11.83
C VAL A 171 -7.99 5.60 11.80
N LEU A 172 -8.65 4.56 11.26
CA LEU A 172 -10.12 4.51 11.23
C LEU A 172 -10.76 4.29 12.61
N ARG A 173 -10.02 3.81 13.61
CA ARG A 173 -10.53 3.63 14.98
C ARG A 173 -10.27 4.82 15.90
N GLN A 174 -9.37 5.73 15.54
CA GLN A 174 -9.14 6.94 16.32
C GLN A 174 -10.25 7.98 16.12
N ASP A 175 -10.99 7.88 15.01
CA ASP A 175 -12.01 8.84 14.60
C ASP A 175 -13.44 8.23 14.58
N ALA A 176 -13.63 7.06 15.19
CA ALA A 176 -14.91 6.34 15.30
C ALA A 176 -15.28 6.14 16.77
#